data_AF-A0AAW3N8W1-F1
#
_entry.id   AF-A0AAW3N8W1-F1
#
_cell.length_a   1.000
_cell.length_b   1.000
_cell.length_c   1.000
_cell.angle_alpha   90.00
_cell.angle_beta   90.00
_cell.angle_gamma   90.00
#
_symmetry.space_group_name_H-M   'P 1'
#
loop_
_entity.id
_entity.type
_entity.pdbx_description
1 polymer ?
#
loop_
_entity_poly.entity_id
_entity_poly.type
_entity_poly.pdbx_seq_one_letter_code
_entity_poly.pdbx_strand_id
1 'polypeptide(L)' 'MLYLPHALTTAQVPEARALIPIMRESQQQGTIIVSVTDGPFDVSNRAHVKVANDIEIRLADQDLLPRYVDL' A
#
# COMPACT_ATOMS: atom_id res chain seq x y z
N MET A 1 2.04 0.66 6.97
CA MET A 1 1.95 1.69 5.91
C MET A 1 3.12 1.50 4.99
N LEU A 2 2.91 1.53 3.68
CA LEU A 2 3.95 1.32 2.66
C LEU A 2 3.93 2.49 1.68
N TYR A 3 5.10 3.04 1.36
CA TYR A 3 5.24 4.02 0.28
C TYR A 3 5.79 3.32 -0.97
N LEU A 4 5.17 3.58 -2.13
CA LEU A 4 5.71 3.19 -3.41
C LEU A 4 5.83 4.43 -4.32
N PRO A 5 6.94 4.58 -5.07
CA PRO A 5 7.14 5.69 -6.03
C PRO A 5 6.34 5.46 -7.33
N HIS A 6 5.11 5.00 -7.20
CA HIS A 6 4.19 4.73 -8.29
C HIS A 6 2.82 5.35 -7.98
N ALA A 7 2.15 5.85 -9.01
CA ALA A 7 0.77 6.30 -8.90
C ALA A 7 -0.16 5.09 -8.86
N LEU A 8 -0.79 4.85 -7.72
CA LEU A 8 -1.69 3.72 -7.51
C LEU A 8 -3.13 4.19 -7.35
N THR A 9 -4.04 3.39 -7.88
CA THR A 9 -5.48 3.62 -7.82
C THR A 9 -6.17 2.57 -6.96
N THR A 10 -7.36 2.89 -6.45
CA THR A 10 -8.17 1.96 -5.64
C THR A 10 -8.58 0.70 -6.40
N ALA A 11 -8.64 0.77 -7.74
CA ALA A 11 -8.89 -0.40 -8.57
C ALA A 11 -7.73 -1.41 -8.57
N GLN A 12 -6.49 -0.94 -8.41
CA GLN A 12 -5.30 -1.79 -8.35
C GLN A 12 -5.08 -2.41 -6.98
N VAL A 13 -5.48 -1.72 -5.91
CA VAL A 13 -5.33 -2.19 -4.53
C VAL A 13 -6.65 -1.99 -3.75
N PRO A 14 -7.71 -2.74 -4.07
CA PRO A 14 -9.00 -2.60 -3.41
C PRO A 14 -8.97 -2.98 -1.93
N GLU A 15 -7.99 -3.78 -1.51
CA GLU A 15 -7.77 -4.19 -0.12
C GLU A 15 -7.20 -3.05 0.74
N ALA A 16 -6.62 -2.01 0.11
CA ALA A 16 -6.12 -0.85 0.84
C ALA A 16 -7.27 -0.04 1.44
N ARG A 17 -7.16 0.27 2.73
CA ARG A 17 -8.16 1.07 3.43
C ARG A 17 -8.09 2.55 3.05
N ALA A 18 -6.90 3.03 2.72
CA ALA A 18 -6.69 4.32 2.07
C ALA A 18 -5.47 4.29 1.16
N LEU A 19 -5.53 5.07 0.08
CA LEU A 19 -4.42 5.39 -0.80
C LEU A 19 -4.21 6.89 -0.78
N ILE A 20 -3.05 7.33 -0.29
CA ILE A 20 -2.72 8.75 -0.14
C ILE A 20 -1.72 9.12 -1.25
N PRO A 21 -2.12 9.90 -2.26
CA PRO A 21 -1.22 10.34 -3.31
C PRO A 21 -0.22 11.35 -2.75
N ILE A 22 1.05 11.18 -3.10
CA ILE A 22 2.11 12.13 -2.79
C ILE A 22 2.33 13.01 -4.01
N MET A 23 1.90 14.26 -3.93
CA MET A 23 1.97 15.23 -5.02
C MET A 23 3.25 16.06 -4.93
N ARG A 24 3.98 16.20 -6.04
CA ARG A 24 5.11 17.12 -6.19
C ARG A 24 4.97 17.86 -7.51
N GLU A 25 5.02 19.19 -7.49
CA GLU A 25 4.98 20.04 -8.71
C GLU A 25 3.82 19.67 -9.67
N SER A 26 2.64 19.39 -9.10
CA SER A 26 1.43 18.95 -9.82
C SER A 26 1.47 17.55 -10.45
N GLN A 27 2.49 16.73 -10.17
CA GLN A 27 2.55 15.31 -10.55
C GLN A 27 2.51 14.40 -9.31
N GLN A 28 1.86 13.25 -9.42
CA GLN A 28 1.88 12.24 -8.36
C GLN A 28 3.22 11.49 -8.40
N GLN A 29 4.06 11.73 -7.40
CA GLN A 29 5.39 11.12 -7.28
C GLN A 29 5.34 9.73 -6.65
N GLY A 30 4.25 9.42 -5.95
CA GLY A 30 4.05 8.10 -5.37
C GLY A 30 2.75 8.01 -4.60
N THR A 31 2.58 6.90 -3.90
CA THR A 31 1.37 6.61 -3.13
C THR A 31 1.75 5.97 -1.81
N ILE A 32 1.16 6.46 -0.72
CA ILE A 32 1.19 5.77 0.57
C ILE A 32 -0.05 4.87 0.64
N ILE A 33 0.19 3.58 0.85
CA ILE A 33 -0.83 2.56 1.03
C ILE A 33 -1.02 2.33 2.53
N VAL A 34 -2.27 2.43 2.99
CA VAL A 34 -2.65 2.29 4.39
C VAL A 34 -3.58 1.09 4.56
N SER A 35 -3.18 0.15 5.42
CA SER A 35 -3.93 -1.08 5.72
C SER A 35 -5.02 -0.87 6.78
N VAL A 36 -4.83 0.06 7.72
CA VAL A 36 -5.73 0.30 8.86
C VAL A 36 -5.92 1.81 9.03
N THR A 37 -7.17 2.28 9.14
CA THR A 37 -7.50 3.71 9.32
C THR A 37 -8.32 3.98 10.58
N ASP A 38 -8.85 2.94 11.21
CA ASP A 38 -9.72 2.97 12.39
C ASP A 38 -8.94 2.89 13.72
N GLY A 39 -7.60 2.91 13.67
CA GLY A 39 -6.75 2.92 14.84
C GLY A 39 -5.27 2.65 14.51
N PRO A 40 -4.41 2.52 15.54
CA PRO A 40 -3.04 2.07 15.33
C PRO A 40 -3.02 0.64 14.78
N PHE A 41 -2.05 0.36 13.91
CA PHE A 41 -1.79 -1.00 13.46
C PHE A 41 -1.31 -1.85 14.65
N ASP A 42 -1.83 -3.07 14.74
CA ASP A 42 -1.53 -4.01 15.82
C ASP A 42 -1.19 -5.36 15.22
N VAL A 43 0.05 -5.81 15.41
CA VAL A 43 0.58 -7.10 14.93
C VAL A 43 -0.10 -8.29 15.59
N SER A 44 -0.66 -8.12 16.80
CA SER A 44 -1.38 -9.18 17.51
C SER A 44 -2.81 -9.33 16.99
N ASN A 45 -3.35 -8.29 16.33
CA ASN A 45 -4.65 -8.34 15.70
C ASN A 45 -4.56 -9.01 14.33
N ARG A 46 -5.05 -10.24 14.24
CA ARG A 46 -5.05 -11.03 13.00
C ARG A 46 -5.77 -10.34 11.85
N ALA A 47 -6.78 -9.51 12.10
CA ALA A 47 -7.47 -8.78 11.04
C ALA A 47 -6.56 -7.71 10.41
N HIS A 48 -5.79 -6.98 11.23
CA HIS A 48 -4.83 -5.98 10.75
C HIS A 48 -3.74 -6.63 9.90
N VAL A 49 -3.17 -7.74 10.40
CA VAL A 49 -2.14 -8.50 9.67
C VAL A 49 -2.70 -9.07 8.38
N LYS A 50 -3.92 -9.61 8.39
CA LYS A 50 -4.54 -10.16 7.17
C LYS A 50 -4.67 -9.09 6.09
N VAL A 51 -5.19 -7.91 6.41
CA VAL A 51 -5.34 -6.83 5.42
C VAL A 51 -3.98 -6.39 4.87
N ALA A 52 -2.95 -6.26 5.73
CA ALA A 52 -1.61 -5.94 5.27
C ALA A 52 -1.05 -7.00 4.30
N ASN A 53 -1.20 -8.29 4.63
CA ASN A 53 -0.74 -9.38 3.78
C ASN A 53 -1.52 -9.45 2.45
N ASP A 54 -2.84 -9.26 2.47
CA ASP A 54 -3.67 -9.25 1.25
C ASP A 54 -3.21 -8.12 0.29
N ILE A 55 -2.86 -6.95 0.84
CA ILE A 55 -2.27 -5.83 0.08
C ILE A 55 -0.92 -6.23 -0.53
N GLU A 56 -0.03 -6.85 0.26
CA GLU A 56 1.30 -7.27 -0.22
C GLU A 56 1.19 -8.30 -1.35
N ILE A 57 0.32 -9.31 -1.20
CA ILE A 57 0.05 -10.31 -2.24
C ILE A 57 -0.51 -9.62 -3.49
N ARG A 58 -1.48 -8.71 -3.34
CA ARG A 58 -2.07 -7.96 -4.47
C ARG A 58 -1.02 -7.14 -5.23
N LEU A 59 -0.09 -6.51 -4.53
CA LEU A 59 0.98 -5.72 -5.15
C LEU A 59 2.00 -6.64 -5.85
N ALA A 60 2.34 -7.78 -5.25
CA ALA A 60 3.24 -8.76 -5.83
C ALA A 60 2.64 -9.40 -7.10
N ASP A 61 1.35 -9.75 -7.10
CA ASP A 61 0.64 -10.31 -8.25
C ASP A 61 0.63 -9.37 -9.49
N GLN A 62 0.81 -8.08 -9.28
CA GLN A 62 0.85 -7.05 -10.33
C GLN A 62 2.28 -6.58 -10.64
N ASP A 63 3.31 -7.22 -10.08
CA ASP A 63 4.72 -6.80 -10.17
C ASP A 63 4.96 -5.35 -9.68
N LEU A 64 4.08 -4.84 -8.82
CA LEU A 64 4.16 -3.48 -8.25
C LEU A 64 5.00 -3.40 -6.99
N LEU A 65 5.31 -4.56 -6.38
CA LEU A 65 6.15 -4.65 -5.19
C LEU A 65 7.59 -5.00 -5.60
N PRO A 66 8.53 -4.03 -5.60
CA PRO A 66 9.92 -4.32 -5.94
C PRO A 66 10.54 -5.25 -4.90
N ARG A 67 11.43 -6.13 -5.36
CA ARG A 67 12.23 -6.94 -4.44
C ARG A 67 13.30 -6.07 -3.82
N TYR A 68 13.69 -6.38 -2.59
CA TYR A 68 14.70 -5.61 -1.86
C TYR A 68 16.04 -5.50 -2.60
N VAL A 69 16.40 -6.49 -3.41
CA VAL A 69 17.63 -6.51 -4.21
C VAL A 69 17.59 -5.60 -5.44
N ASP A 70 16.41 -5.15 -5.84
CA ASP A 70 16.18 -4.32 -7.04
C ASP A 70 15.97 -2.83 -6.68
N LEU A 71 16.04 -2.48 -5.38
CA LEU A 71 15.93 -1.12 -4.85
C LEU A 71 17.28 -0.40 -4.79
#